data_AF-A0A7V9ADW8-F1
#
_entry.id   AF-A0A7V9ADW8-F1
#
_cell.length_a   1.000
_cell.length_b   1.000
_cell.length_c   1.000
_cell.angle_alpha   90.00
_cell.angle_beta   90.00
_cell.angle_gamma   90.00
#
_symmetry.space_group_name_H-M   'P 1'
#
loop_
_entity.id
_entity.type
_entity.pdbx_description
1 polymer ?
#
loop_
_entity_poly.entity_id
_entity_poly.type
_entity_poly.pdbx_seq_one_letter_code
_entity_poly.pdbx_strand_id
1 'polypeptide(L)' 'MPQALVIGPQGVLDVANMTGRLKQRFAGLEEVGQQVHLQWVIYFPWVPEQGRFRGETVFSIRHLDS' A
#
# COMPACT_ATOMS: atom_id res chain seq x y z
N MET A 1 0.17 11.93 -0.42
CA MET A 1 -0.29 12.19 0.95
C MET A 1 -1.11 10.98 1.37
N PRO A 2 -0.85 10.41 2.56
CA PRO A 2 -1.67 9.30 3.07
C PRO A 2 -3.12 9.76 3.20
N GLN A 3 -4.06 8.90 2.81
CA GLN A 3 -5.49 9.11 3.03
C GLN A 3 -5.83 8.89 4.51
N ALA A 4 -5.19 7.93 5.17
CA ALA A 4 -5.34 7.67 6.59
C ALA A 4 -4.06 7.09 7.19
N LEU A 5 -3.72 7.49 8.42
CA LEU A 5 -2.62 6.94 9.21
C LEU A 5 -3.14 6.58 10.60
N VAL A 6 -3.07 5.30 10.97
CA VAL A 6 -3.47 4.80 12.28
C VAL A 6 -2.24 4.29 13.01
N ILE A 7 -2.03 4.75 14.24
CA ILE A 7 -0.91 4.35 15.09
C ILE A 7 -1.48 3.80 16.39
N GLY A 8 -1.05 2.60 16.78
CA GLY A 8 -1.46 1.95 18.03
C GLY A 8 -0.40 0.99 18.55
N PRO A 9 -0.64 0.34 19.70
CA PRO A 9 0.32 -0.62 20.28
C PRO A 9 0.62 -1.81 19.36
N GLN A 10 -0.30 -2.14 18.45
CA GLN A 10 -0.15 -3.16 17.41
C GLN A 10 0.73 -2.73 16.21
N GLY A 11 1.09 -1.45 16.11
CA GLY A 11 1.88 -0.89 15.02
C GLY A 11 1.18 0.20 14.22
N VAL A 12 1.60 0.37 12.98
CA VAL A 12 1.16 1.46 12.09
C VAL A 12 0.43 0.88 10.89
N LEU A 13 -0.70 1.47 10.53
CA LEU A 13 -1.39 1.23 9.28
C LEU A 13 -1.47 2.53 8.49
N ASP A 14 -0.98 2.50 7.26
CA ASP A 14 -1.00 3.61 6.31
C ASP A 14 -1.86 3.23 5.09
N VAL A 15 -2.81 4.08 4.74
CA VAL A 15 -3.60 3.97 3.51
C VAL A 15 -3.20 5.09 2.57
N ALA A 16 -2.67 4.74 1.40
CA ALA A 16 -2.18 5.70 0.43
C ALA A 16 -2.83 5.50 -0.95
N ASN A 17 -3.36 6.57 -1.51
CA ASN A 17 -3.75 6.60 -2.92
C ASN A 17 -2.57 7.08 -3.77
N MET A 18 -2.23 6.31 -4.79
CA MET A 18 -1.16 6.58 -5.71
C MET A 18 -1.69 6.70 -7.13
N THR A 19 -1.31 7.79 -7.78
CA THR A 19 -1.54 8.01 -9.20
C THR A 19 -0.20 7.99 -9.91
N GLY A 20 -0.07 7.23 -10.99
CA GLY A 20 1.18 7.11 -11.73
C GLY A 20 0.98 6.69 -13.17
N ARG A 21 2.01 6.81 -14.02
CA ARG A 21 1.98 6.27 -15.39
C ARG A 21 2.65 4.91 -15.40
N LEU A 22 1.97 3.88 -15.89
CA LEU A 22 2.51 2.53 -15.96
C LEU A 22 3.63 2.47 -17.01
N LYS A 23 4.87 2.26 -16.58
CA LYS A 23 6.04 2.24 -17.49
C LYS A 23 6.33 0.87 -18.09
N GLN A 24 5.88 -0.19 -17.41
CA GLN A 24 6.04 -1.58 -17.79
C GLN A 24 4.99 -2.41 -17.08
N ARG A 25 4.73 -3.63 -17.56
CA ARG A 25 3.81 -4.57 -16.90
C ARG A 25 4.21 -4.78 -15.45
N PHE A 26 3.25 -4.69 -14.54
CA PHE A 26 3.52 -4.79 -13.11
C PHE A 26 2.30 -5.29 -12.35
N ALA A 27 2.47 -6.30 -11.50
CA ALA A 27 1.43 -6.82 -10.59
C ALA A 27 0.07 -7.14 -11.30
N GLY A 28 0.10 -7.58 -12.56
CA GLY A 28 -1.10 -7.87 -13.36
C GLY A 28 -1.75 -6.66 -14.03
N LEU A 29 -1.12 -5.48 -13.97
CA LEU A 29 -1.47 -4.32 -14.78
C LEU A 29 -0.73 -4.42 -16.11
N GLU A 30 -1.47 -4.39 -17.22
CA GLU A 30 -0.91 -4.62 -18.57
C GLU A 30 -0.95 -3.38 -19.48
N GLU A 31 -1.76 -2.38 -19.13
CA GLU A 31 -2.00 -1.14 -19.90
C GLU A 31 -0.82 -0.16 -19.84
N VAL A 32 0.33 -0.57 -20.40
CA VAL A 32 1.56 0.23 -20.41
C VAL A 32 1.33 1.57 -21.12
N GLY A 33 1.80 2.64 -20.50
CA GLY A 33 1.66 4.01 -20.98
C GLY A 33 0.45 4.75 -20.38
N GLN A 34 -0.52 4.03 -19.82
CA GLN A 34 -1.73 4.62 -19.22
C GLN A 34 -1.50 5.15 -17.80
N GLN A 35 -2.38 6.07 -17.41
CA GLN A 35 -2.49 6.51 -16.03
C GLN A 35 -3.15 5.40 -15.20
N VAL A 36 -2.56 5.08 -14.06
CA VAL A 36 -3.12 4.12 -13.09
C VAL A 36 -3.39 4.83 -11.78
N HIS A 37 -4.48 4.43 -11.14
CA HIS A 37 -4.86 4.84 -9.80
C HIS A 37 -4.93 3.59 -8.94
N LEU A 38 -4.12 3.55 -7.89
CA LEU A 38 -4.00 2.40 -7.00
C LEU A 38 -4.16 2.86 -5.55
N GLN A 39 -4.88 2.09 -4.76
CA GLN A 39 -4.88 2.25 -3.32
C GLN A 39 -3.98 1.18 -2.69
N TRP A 40 -3.16 1.62 -1.76
CA TRP A 40 -2.26 0.76 -0.99
C TRP A 40 -2.66 0.80 0.47
N VAL A 41 -2.69 -0.37 1.10
CA VAL A 41 -2.76 -0.49 2.56
C VAL A 41 -1.46 -1.12 3.02
N ILE A 42 -0.71 -0.41 3.85
CA ILE A 42 0.59 -0.84 4.34
C ILE A 42 0.48 -1.00 5.85
N TYR A 43 0.75 -2.20 6.34
CA TYR A 43 0.73 -2.51 7.76
C TYR A 43 2.15 -2.81 8.25
N PHE A 44 2.59 -2.08 9.27
CA PHE A 44 3.87 -2.22 9.96
C PHE A 44 3.61 -2.75 11.38
N PRO A 45 3.70 -4.07 11.63
CA PRO A 45 3.45 -4.64 12.95
C PRO A 45 4.56 -4.22 13.92
N TRP A 46 4.17 -3.62 15.05
CA TRP A 46 5.10 -3.29 16.13
C TRP A 46 5.29 -4.48 17.07
N VAL A 47 6.53 -4.76 17.45
CA VAL A 47 6.88 -5.80 18.43
C VAL A 47 7.42 -5.08 19.68
N PRO A 48 6.58 -4.84 20.71
CA PRO A 48 6.96 -4.05 21.88
C PRO A 48 8.18 -4.61 22.61
N GLU A 49 8.29 -5.94 22.73
CA GLU A 49 9.36 -6.62 23.45
C GLU A 49 10.72 -6.41 22.79
N GLN A 50 10.73 -6.15 21.48
CA GLN A 50 11.94 -5.94 20.69
C GLN A 50 12.19 -4.45 20.38
N GLY A 51 11.21 -3.59 20.65
CA GLY A 51 11.28 -2.16 20.32
C GLY A 51 11.46 -1.91 18.82
N ARG A 52 10.90 -2.77 17.95
CA ARG A 52 11.10 -2.71 16.48
C ARG A 52 9.84 -3.13 15.72
N PHE A 53 9.75 -2.71 14.47
CA PHE A 53 8.78 -3.25 13.51
C PHE A 53 9.25 -4.62 13.00
N ARG A 54 8.31 -5.56 12.81
CA ARG A 54 8.59 -6.90 12.25
C ARG A 54 8.71 -6.92 10.71
N GLY A 55 8.82 -5.75 10.08
CA GLY A 55 8.72 -5.57 8.63
C GLY A 55 7.37 -4.94 8.25
N GLU A 56 6.95 -5.17 7.00
CA GLU A 56 5.71 -4.62 6.45
C GLU A 56 4.91 -5.69 5.70
N THR A 57 3.59 -5.51 5.66
CA THR A 57 2.70 -6.23 4.76
C THR A 57 1.95 -5.22 3.91
N VAL A 58 2.05 -5.38 2.59
CA VAL A 58 1.52 -4.42 1.61
C VAL A 58 0.38 -5.07 0.84
N PHE A 59 -0.78 -4.44 0.86
CA PHE A 59 -1.94 -4.81 0.04
C PHE A 59 -2.13 -3.77 -1.05
N SER A 60 -2.23 -4.23 -2.29
CA SER A 60 -2.69 -3.40 -3.41
C SER A 60 -4.18 -3.66 -3.61
N ILE A 61 -4.99 -2.66 -3.32
CA ILE A 61 -6.43 -2.69 -3.56
C ILE A 61 -6.65 -2.21 -5.00
N ARG A 62 -7.22 -3.09 -5.80
CA ARG A 62 -7.59 -2.82 -7.18
C ARG A 62 -9.10 -2.93 -7.29
N HIS A 63 -9.72 -1.90 -7.85
CA HIS A 63 -11.07 -2.04 -8.36
C HIS A 63 -11.00 -2.92 -9.61
N LEU A 64 -11.67 -4.06 -9.55
CA LEU A 64 -11.95 -4.87 -10.73
C LEU A 64 -13.22 -4.26 -11.32
N ASP A 65 -13.07 -3.30 -12.23
CA ASP A 65 -14.22 -2.81 -12.99
C ASP A 65 -14.79 -4.00 -13.78
N SER A 66 -16.11 -4.16 -13.71
CA SER A 66 -16.89 -5.26 -14.30
C SER A 66 -17.11 -5.11 -15.80
#